data_AF-A0A5V7ULN1-F1
#
_entry.id   AF-A0A5V7ULN1-F1
#
_cell.length_a   1.000
_cell.length_b   1.000
_cell.length_c   1.000
_cell.angle_alpha   90.00
_cell.angle_beta   90.00
_cell.angle_gamma   90.00
#
_symmetry.space_group_name_H-M   'P 1'
#
loop_
_entity.id
_entity.type
_entity.pdbx_description
1 polymer ?
#
loop_
_entity_poly.entity_id
_entity_poly.type
_entity_poly.pdbx_seq_one_letter_code
_entity_poly.pdbx_strand_id
1 'polypeptide(L)'
;MWREARLAFTDSLAALDCSVVPAHPWIHGLGQQTDNGAYLSPVNAIHYLAERLAGTGGNTDVVIMMVTGQTHENFMKGLNSLVDVFPAPAFTQVRRLAESAATLATEKMQIPA
;
A
#
# COMPACT_ATOMS: atom_id res chain seq x y z
N MET A 1 -35.16 22.07 -21.79
CA MET A 1 -34.37 23.29 -21.53
C MET A 1 -33.16 22.87 -20.71
N TRP A 2 -31.95 22.99 -21.25
CA TRP A 2 -30.73 22.63 -20.52
C TRP A 2 -30.26 23.84 -19.72
N ARG A 3 -29.86 23.63 -18.46
CA ARG A 3 -29.23 24.67 -17.64
C ARG A 3 -27.83 24.25 -17.26
N GLU A 4 -26.93 25.23 -17.17
CA GLU A 4 -25.64 25.04 -16.53
C GLU A 4 -25.84 24.82 -15.04
N ALA A 5 -25.23 23.76 -14.51
CA ALA A 5 -25.20 23.50 -13.07
C ALA A 5 -23.77 23.13 -12.69
N ARG A 6 -23.21 23.85 -11.71
CA ARG A 6 -21.90 23.54 -11.15
C ARG A 6 -22.08 22.60 -9.95
N LEU A 7 -21.58 21.39 -10.08
CA LEU A 7 -21.42 20.45 -8.96
C LEU A 7 -20.07 20.75 -8.29
N ALA A 8 -20.11 21.17 -7.03
CA ALA A 8 -18.91 21.38 -6.22
C ALA A 8 -19.22 21.02 -4.76
N PHE A 9 -18.19 20.66 -4.01
CA PHE A 9 -18.30 20.54 -2.55
C PHE A 9 -18.54 21.92 -1.93
N THR A 10 -19.30 21.96 -0.84
CA THR A 10 -19.54 23.20 -0.09
C THR A 10 -18.32 23.56 0.75
N ASP A 11 -18.12 24.84 1.03
CA ASP A 11 -17.00 25.32 1.87
C ASP A 11 -17.07 24.82 3.33
N SER A 12 -18.20 24.24 3.73
CA SER A 12 -18.40 23.58 5.02
C SER A 12 -17.77 22.18 5.08
N LEU A 13 -17.36 21.62 3.95
CA LEU A 13 -16.65 20.35 3.93
C LEU A 13 -15.21 20.62 4.39
N ALA A 14 -14.88 20.15 5.59
CA ALA A 14 -13.51 20.21 6.09
C ALA A 14 -12.56 19.55 5.07
N ALA A 15 -11.33 20.06 4.96
CA ALA A 15 -10.30 19.37 4.20
C ALA A 15 -10.23 17.92 4.69
N LEU A 16 -10.26 16.96 3.76
CA LEU A 16 -10.13 15.54 4.09
C LEU A 16 -8.79 15.32 4.80
N ASP A 17 -8.81 15.19 6.12
CA ASP A 17 -7.65 14.82 6.92
C ASP A 17 -7.55 13.30 6.98
N CYS A 18 -7.36 12.69 5.80
CA CYS A 18 -7.19 11.25 5.69
C CYS A 18 -5.69 10.91 5.73
N SER A 19 -5.28 10.27 6.82
CA SER A 19 -3.93 9.71 6.94
C SER A 19 -3.88 8.30 6.39
N VAL A 20 -2.92 8.02 5.50
CA VAL A 20 -2.64 6.67 5.00
C VAL A 20 -1.50 6.07 5.82
N VAL A 21 -1.78 4.98 6.54
CA VAL A 21 -0.78 4.25 7.32
C VAL A 21 -0.43 2.94 6.60
N PRO A 22 0.74 2.84 5.93
CA PRO A 22 1.09 1.64 5.20
C PRO A 22 1.73 0.58 6.09
N ALA A 23 1.45 -0.69 5.79
CA ALA A 23 2.14 -1.84 6.35
C ALA A 23 2.63 -2.74 5.19
N HIS A 24 3.93 -2.76 4.95
CA HIS A 24 4.53 -3.59 3.89
C HIS A 24 5.90 -4.16 4.29
N PRO A 25 6.36 -5.26 3.66
CA PRO A 25 7.59 -5.98 4.04
C PRO A 25 8.90 -5.15 4.01
N TRP A 26 8.94 -4.08 3.22
CA TRP A 26 10.11 -3.20 3.13
C TRP A 26 10.17 -2.07 4.17
N ILE A 27 9.25 -2.01 5.14
CA ILE A 27 9.35 -1.08 6.27
C ILE A 27 10.32 -1.67 7.30
N HIS A 28 11.32 -0.88 7.70
CA HIS A 28 12.29 -1.26 8.70
C HIS A 28 11.61 -1.63 10.03
N GLY A 29 11.95 -2.81 10.57
CA GLY A 29 11.40 -3.33 11.82
C GLY A 29 10.01 -3.97 11.69
N LEU A 30 9.34 -3.87 10.54
CA LEU A 30 8.04 -4.50 10.29
C LEU A 30 8.18 -5.81 9.51
N GLY A 31 8.86 -5.75 8.37
CA GLY A 31 9.10 -6.93 7.55
C GLY A 31 10.38 -7.65 7.91
N GLN A 32 10.41 -8.95 7.59
CA GLN A 32 11.58 -9.80 7.71
C GLN A 32 12.21 -9.96 6.32
N GLN A 33 13.48 -9.57 6.20
CA GLN A 33 14.26 -9.87 5.01
C GLN A 33 14.87 -11.26 5.17
N THR A 34 14.53 -12.16 4.26
CA THR A 34 15.07 -13.52 4.19
C THR A 34 15.82 -13.70 2.87
N ASP A 35 16.60 -14.78 2.74
CA ASP A 35 17.28 -15.11 1.49
C ASP A 35 16.31 -15.28 0.31
N ASN A 36 15.07 -15.67 0.61
CA ASN A 36 13.99 -15.87 -0.37
C ASN A 36 13.15 -14.60 -0.61
N GLY A 37 13.49 -13.47 0.03
CA GLY A 37 12.84 -12.18 -0.17
C GLY A 37 12.24 -11.56 1.09
N ALA A 38 11.48 -10.48 0.88
CA ALA A 38 10.86 -9.70 1.94
C ALA A 38 9.51 -10.32 2.36
N TYR A 39 9.36 -10.64 3.64
CA TYR A 39 8.17 -11.25 4.21
C TYR A 39 7.51 -10.34 5.26
N LEU A 40 6.18 -10.37 5.34
CA LEU A 40 5.41 -9.73 6.40
C LEU A 40 4.32 -10.69 6.88
N SER A 41 4.33 -11.04 8.16
CA SER A 41 3.26 -11.86 8.74
C SER A 41 2.01 -11.02 9.00
N PRO A 42 0.80 -11.60 8.88
CA PRO A 42 -0.44 -10.90 9.24
C PRO A 42 -0.45 -10.37 10.67
N VAL A 43 0.12 -11.13 11.62
CA VAL A 43 0.19 -10.73 13.03
C VAL A 43 1.06 -9.47 13.20
N ASN A 44 2.23 -9.43 12.56
CA ASN A 44 3.12 -8.26 12.63
C ASN A 44 2.47 -7.03 11.99
N ALA A 45 1.76 -7.21 10.86
CA ALA A 45 1.05 -6.14 10.19
C ALA A 45 -0.05 -5.54 11.09
N ILE A 46 -0.85 -6.38 11.74
CA ILE A 46 -1.91 -5.94 12.65
C ILE A 46 -1.33 -5.22 13.86
N HIS A 47 -0.29 -5.78 14.49
CA HIS A 47 0.34 -5.16 15.66
C HIS A 47 0.90 -3.77 15.32
N TYR A 48 1.62 -3.67 14.20
CA TYR A 48 2.17 -2.40 13.71
C TYR A 48 1.09 -1.35 13.44
N LEU A 49 0.00 -1.75 12.77
CA LEU A 49 -1.12 -0.83 12.51
C LEU A 49 -1.80 -0.40 13.82
N ALA A 50 -1.99 -1.32 14.76
CA ALA A 50 -2.57 -1.02 16.06
C ALA A 50 -1.71 -0.02 16.85
N GLU A 51 -0.38 -0.19 16.87
CA GLU A 51 0.54 0.76 17.51
C GLU A 51 0.47 2.15 16.87
N ARG A 52 0.38 2.22 15.54
CA ARG A 52 0.24 3.49 14.82
C ARG A 52 -1.07 4.19 15.11
N LEU A 53 -2.15 3.42 15.28
CA LEU A 53 -3.48 3.93 15.59
C LEU A 53 -3.66 4.24 17.09
N ALA A 54 -2.88 3.64 17.99
CA ALA A 54 -2.95 3.91 19.42
C ALA A 54 -2.63 5.38 19.77
N GLY A 55 -1.86 6.07 18.93
CA GLY A 55 -1.53 7.49 19.10
C GLY A 55 -2.59 8.47 18.60
N THR A 56 -3.55 8.01 17.78
CA THR A 56 -4.67 8.83 17.31
C THR A 56 -5.73 8.90 18.41
N GLY A 57 -5.71 9.96 19.21
CA GLY A 57 -6.73 10.21 20.23
C GLY A 57 -8.12 10.42 19.62
N GLY A 58 -9.17 10.13 20.37
CA GLY A 58 -10.56 10.30 19.94
C GLY A 58 -11.14 9.11 19.17
N ASN A 59 -12.34 9.28 18.60
CA ASN A 59 -12.98 8.27 17.78
C ASN A 59 -12.61 8.51 16.32
N THR A 60 -11.97 7.53 15.69
CA THR A 60 -11.53 7.59 14.29
C THR A 60 -12.17 6.43 13.51
N ASP A 61 -12.74 6.74 12.36
CA ASP A 61 -13.20 5.72 11.41
C ASP A 61 -12.01 5.19 10.61
N VAL A 62 -11.76 3.89 10.70
CA VAL A 62 -10.60 3.24 10.07
C VAL A 62 -11.06 2.25 9.02
N VAL A 63 -10.51 2.37 7.81
CA VAL A 63 -10.68 1.39 6.73
C VAL A 63 -9.34 0.71 6.47
N ILE A 64 -9.31 -0.60 6.63
CA ILE A 64 -8.11 -1.41 6.35
C ILE A 64 -8.27 -2.05 4.97
N MET A 65 -7.33 -1.76 4.08
CA MET A 65 -7.24 -2.37 2.76
C MET A 65 -6.03 -3.29 2.70
N MET A 66 -6.26 -4.56 2.36
CA MET A 66 -5.20 -5.56 2.21
C MET A 66 -5.14 -6.04 0.77
N VAL A 67 -3.98 -5.89 0.14
CA VAL A 67 -3.70 -6.44 -1.20
C VAL A 67 -2.89 -7.71 -1.04
N THR A 68 -3.39 -8.83 -1.58
CA THR A 68 -2.71 -10.13 -1.53
C THR A 68 -2.83 -10.85 -2.86
N GLY A 69 -1.93 -11.78 -3.12
CA GLY A 69 -1.99 -12.67 -4.27
C GLY A 69 -1.25 -13.98 -3.96
N GLN A 70 -1.72 -15.09 -4.53
CA GLN A 70 -1.08 -16.41 -4.35
C GLN A 70 0.24 -16.53 -5.12
N THR A 71 0.37 -15.75 -6.20
CA THR A 71 1.59 -15.64 -7.00
C THR A 71 2.00 -14.17 -7.08
N HIS A 72 3.28 -13.93 -7.38
CA HIS A 72 3.78 -12.57 -7.59
C HIS A 72 3.00 -11.85 -8.72
N GLU A 73 2.71 -12.54 -9.82
CA GLU A 73 1.94 -11.98 -10.94
C GLU A 73 0.53 -11.55 -10.52
N ASN A 74 -0.20 -12.40 -9.78
CA ASN A 74 -1.54 -12.08 -9.28
C ASN A 74 -1.50 -10.91 -8.28
N PHE A 75 -0.48 -10.87 -7.40
CA PHE A 75 -0.28 -9.77 -6.48
C PHE A 75 -0.03 -8.45 -7.23
N MET A 76 0.86 -8.45 -8.22
CA MET A 76 1.17 -7.27 -9.03
C MET A 76 -0.03 -6.77 -9.82
N LYS A 77 -0.84 -7.67 -10.39
CA LYS A 77 -2.09 -7.31 -11.08
C LYS A 77 -3.07 -6.60 -10.14
N GLY A 78 -3.24 -7.12 -8.92
CA GLY A 78 -4.09 -6.51 -7.91
C GLY A 78 -3.56 -5.15 -7.46
N LEU A 79 -2.26 -5.05 -7.19
CA LEU A 79 -1.60 -3.82 -6.76
C LEU A 79 -1.67 -2.73 -7.84
N ASN A 80 -1.45 -3.08 -9.12
CA ASN A 80 -1.55 -2.13 -10.23
C ASN A 80 -2.98 -1.59 -10.37
N SER A 81 -3.99 -2.49 -10.31
CA SER A 81 -5.39 -2.08 -10.37
C SER A 81 -5.76 -1.13 -9.23
N LEU A 82 -5.24 -1.37 -8.02
CA LEU A 82 -5.45 -0.47 -6.88
C LEU A 82 -4.77 0.88 -7.10
N VAL A 83 -3.51 0.90 -7.53
CA VAL A 83 -2.74 2.14 -7.75
C VAL A 83 -3.37 2.99 -8.86
N ASP A 84 -3.93 2.38 -9.90
CA ASP A 84 -4.58 3.10 -11.00
C ASP A 84 -5.85 3.84 -10.55
N VAL A 85 -6.54 3.34 -9.53
CA VAL A 85 -7.75 3.97 -8.95
C VAL A 85 -7.41 4.89 -7.78
N PHE A 86 -6.44 4.49 -6.96
CA PHE A 86 -6.04 5.19 -5.74
C PHE A 86 -4.50 5.27 -5.63
N PRO A 87 -3.88 6.26 -6.30
CA PRO A 87 -2.42 6.38 -6.41
C PRO A 87 -1.78 6.99 -5.16
N ALA A 88 -2.09 6.47 -3.97
CA ALA A 88 -1.45 6.94 -2.75
C ALA A 88 0.07 6.67 -2.79
N PRO A 89 0.92 7.58 -2.24
CA PRO A 89 2.38 7.45 -2.30
C PRO A 89 2.90 6.11 -1.79
N ALA A 90 2.27 5.55 -0.75
CA ALA A 90 2.65 4.25 -0.22
C ALA A 90 2.44 3.11 -1.23
N PHE A 91 1.32 3.12 -1.96
CA PHE A 91 1.03 2.07 -2.95
C PHE A 91 1.93 2.18 -4.18
N THR A 92 2.22 3.40 -4.65
CA THR A 92 3.16 3.62 -5.76
C THR A 92 4.59 3.21 -5.39
N GLN A 93 5.01 3.46 -4.14
CA GLN A 93 6.29 3.01 -3.62
C GLN A 93 6.38 1.49 -3.55
N VAL A 94 5.35 0.83 -2.99
CA VAL A 94 5.30 -0.64 -2.88
C VAL A 94 5.33 -1.29 -4.26
N ARG A 95 4.60 -0.74 -5.25
CA ARG A 95 4.63 -1.23 -6.63
C ARG A 95 6.06 -1.26 -7.17
N ARG A 96 6.78 -0.14 -7.07
CA ARG A 96 8.17 -0.04 -7.55
C ARG A 96 9.10 -1.03 -6.84
N LEU A 97 8.93 -1.21 -5.54
CA LEU A 97 9.74 -2.16 -4.75
C LEU A 97 9.45 -3.61 -5.14
N ALA A 98 8.19 -3.96 -5.34
CA ALA A 98 7.78 -5.29 -5.76
C ALA A 98 8.29 -5.63 -7.16
N GLU A 99 8.22 -4.69 -8.11
CA GLU A 99 8.80 -4.83 -9.46
C GLU A 99 10.32 -5.03 -9.39
N SER A 100 11.01 -4.20 -8.62
CA SER A 100 12.47 -4.30 -8.48
C SER A 100 12.91 -5.64 -7.89
N ALA A 101 12.15 -6.16 -6.91
CA ALA A 101 12.42 -7.47 -6.32
C ALA A 101 12.23 -8.62 -7.33
N ALA A 102 11.25 -8.52 -8.23
CA ALA A 102 11.01 -9.51 -9.27
C ALA A 102 12.13 -9.52 -10.34
N THR A 103 12.58 -8.34 -10.75
CA THR A 103 13.70 -8.20 -11.69
C THR A 103 14.98 -8.78 -11.08
N LEU A 104 15.28 -8.44 -9.82
CA LEU A 104 16.45 -8.96 -9.11
C LEU A 104 16.44 -10.49 -9.00
N ALA A 105 15.29 -11.10 -8.73
CA ALA A 105 15.17 -12.54 -8.66
C ALA A 105 15.53 -13.21 -10.00
N THR A 106 15.21 -12.57 -11.12
CA THR A 106 15.53 -13.05 -12.47
C THR A 106 16.99 -12.80 -12.84
N GLU A 107 17.52 -11.62 -12.52
CA GLU A 107 18.91 -11.23 -12.82
C GLU A 107 19.94 -12.05 -12.04
N LYS A 108 19.66 -12.40 -10.77
CA LYS A 108 20.54 -13.27 -9.96
C LYS A 108 20.75 -14.66 -10.58
N MET A 109 19.86 -15.10 -11.46
CA MET A 109 19.99 -16.40 -12.15
C MET A 109 20.88 -16.32 -13.40
N GLN A 110 21.29 -15.13 -13.83
CA GLN A 110 22.17 -14.97 -14.98
C GLN A 110 23.63 -14.89 -14.53
N ILE A 111 24.46 -15.79 -15.05
CA ILE A 111 25.92 -15.69 -14.91
C ILE A 111 26.38 -14.59 -15.89
N PRO A 112 27.14 -13.58 -15.44
CA PRO A 112 27.68 -12.56 -16.33
C PRO A 112 28.52 -13.22 -17.43
N ALA A 113 28.31 -12.79 -18.68
CA ALA A 113 29.03 -13.29 -19.85
C ALA A 113 30.53 -12.98 -19.80
#